data_AF-A0A9P3PIY7-F1
#
_entry.id   AF-A0A9P3PIY7-F1
#
_cell.length_a   1.000
_cell.length_b   1.000
_cell.length_c   1.000
_cell.angle_alpha   90.00
_cell.angle_beta   90.00
_cell.angle_gamma   90.00
#
_symmetry.space_group_name_H-M   'P 1'
#
loop_
_entity.id
_entity.type
_entity.pdbx_description
1 polymer ?
#
loop_
_entity_poly.entity_id
_entity_poly.type
_entity_poly.pdbx_seq_one_letter_code
_entity_poly.pdbx_strand_id
1 'polypeptide(L)'
;MYNRLLPLWLIYTLLATVPIRAATQQASAEQIASAYGLTTSTTLPFPSATQSSSDTGKHLVSGWSLGKGRVQDNADDLAFVADPFPNNPAPIPSGVNSSGPVLQATYAAGSFASQSAGSGSQFINLWNTTDGSKFQTMLLSYEVAFDNGFDWVKGGKLPGLRGGLSSDGCSGGNESDGRDCFSTRVMWRKNGSGEVYAYVPTPNNLCSQDGIDCNSDFGISIQRGSFGFVSGQWNRITLLVRLNDPPNVANGNVQLYYNDLKAIDQQNLQIRSSSSLSANGLYFSTFFGGSDSSWATPKTVHSYYRNIRLWGGSAPSNLTGQVVSAAGHVVVPGLGVHLLSLAVGGAIAALWT
;
A
#
# COMPACT_ATOMS: atom_id res chain seq x y z
N MET A 1 -4.00 84.43 -25.52
CA MET A 1 -4.10 83.62 -24.29
C MET A 1 -4.19 82.16 -24.70
N TYR A 2 -3.34 81.30 -24.14
CA TYR A 2 -3.36 79.82 -24.04
C TYR A 2 -4.26 79.03 -25.04
N ASN A 3 -3.80 77.98 -25.71
CA ASN A 3 -3.27 76.78 -25.07
C ASN A 3 -2.59 75.85 -26.10
N ARG A 4 -1.40 75.34 -25.77
CA ARG A 4 -0.77 74.21 -26.45
C ARG A 4 -1.37 72.92 -25.92
N LEU A 5 -1.80 72.01 -26.78
CA LEU A 5 -2.13 70.62 -26.42
C LEU A 5 -1.11 69.69 -27.09
N LEU A 6 -0.26 69.07 -26.28
CA LEU A 6 0.57 67.92 -26.61
C LEU A 6 -0.30 66.65 -26.56
N PRO A 7 -0.15 65.70 -27.48
CA PRO A 7 -0.84 64.42 -27.38
C PRO A 7 -0.12 63.51 -26.37
N LEU A 8 -0.93 62.88 -25.52
CA LEU A 8 -0.52 61.85 -24.56
C LEU A 8 0.10 60.65 -25.27
N TRP A 9 1.32 60.29 -24.88
CA TRP A 9 1.93 59.02 -25.22
C TRP A 9 1.26 57.90 -24.42
N LEU A 10 0.65 56.93 -25.10
CA LEU A 10 0.23 55.66 -24.52
C LEU A 10 1.49 54.86 -24.16
N ILE A 11 1.77 54.72 -22.86
CA ILE A 11 2.71 53.72 -22.34
C ILE A 11 1.94 52.39 -22.27
N TYR A 12 2.14 51.52 -23.25
CA TYR A 12 1.75 50.11 -23.13
C TYR A 12 2.70 49.42 -22.15
N THR A 13 2.27 49.24 -20.90
CA THR A 13 2.92 48.33 -19.97
C THR A 13 2.61 46.90 -20.40
N LEU A 14 3.57 46.26 -21.07
CA LEU A 14 3.58 44.83 -21.33
C LEU A 14 3.73 44.11 -19.98
N LEU A 15 2.63 43.73 -19.35
CA LEU A 15 2.62 42.80 -18.22
C LEU A 15 2.98 41.41 -18.76
N ALA A 16 4.28 41.12 -18.80
CA ALA A 16 4.76 39.77 -19.01
C ALA A 16 4.28 38.91 -17.83
N THR A 17 3.24 38.12 -18.04
CA THR A 17 2.83 37.08 -17.10
C THR A 17 3.91 36.00 -17.11
N VAL A 18 4.89 36.13 -16.23
CA VAL A 18 5.81 35.03 -15.92
C VAL A 18 4.96 33.93 -15.30
N PRO A 19 4.89 32.72 -15.87
CA PRO A 19 4.22 31.62 -15.21
C PRO A 19 4.97 31.35 -13.90
N ILE A 20 4.32 31.64 -12.77
CA ILE A 20 4.79 31.16 -11.47
C ILE A 20 4.71 29.64 -11.56
N ARG A 21 5.85 28.99 -11.81
CA ARG A 21 5.98 27.55 -11.56
C ARG A 21 5.76 27.40 -10.06
N ALA A 22 4.58 26.94 -9.66
CA ALA A 22 4.39 26.45 -8.31
C ALA A 22 5.42 25.33 -8.12
N ALA A 23 6.47 25.60 -7.35
CA ALA A 23 7.42 24.57 -6.96
C ALA A 23 6.59 23.48 -6.27
N THR A 24 6.64 22.25 -6.78
CA THR A 24 6.04 21.10 -6.10
C THR A 24 6.70 21.01 -4.73
N GLN A 25 5.93 21.33 -3.69
CA GLN A 25 6.45 21.39 -2.33
C GLN A 25 6.88 19.98 -1.91
N GLN A 26 8.18 19.83 -1.62
CA GLN A 26 8.69 18.62 -0.99
C GLN A 26 8.16 18.52 0.43
N ALA A 27 7.80 17.31 0.86
CA ALA A 27 7.31 17.03 2.19
C ALA A 27 7.96 15.75 2.73
N SER A 28 8.67 15.88 3.86
CA SER A 28 9.22 14.72 4.57
C SER A 28 8.10 13.87 5.19
N ALA A 29 8.41 12.61 5.52
CA ALA A 29 7.46 11.74 6.21
C ALA A 29 6.97 12.35 7.55
N GLU A 30 7.84 13.03 8.30
CA GLU A 30 7.48 13.73 9.55
C GLU A 30 6.53 14.90 9.30
N GLN A 31 6.75 15.69 8.24
CA GLN A 31 5.86 16.79 7.87
C GLN A 31 4.47 16.27 7.47
N ILE A 32 4.43 15.18 6.71
CA ILE A 32 3.18 14.50 6.34
C ILE A 32 2.49 13.96 7.60
N ALA A 33 3.21 13.26 8.47
CA ALA A 33 2.67 12.74 9.72
C ALA A 33 2.08 13.85 10.60
N SER A 34 2.78 14.97 10.72
CA SER A 34 2.29 16.15 11.44
C SER A 34 1.03 16.75 10.81
N ALA A 35 0.99 16.89 9.47
CA ALA A 35 -0.16 17.43 8.76
C ALA A 35 -1.43 16.58 8.92
N TYR A 36 -1.29 15.26 9.09
CA TYR A 36 -2.39 14.32 9.32
C TYR A 36 -2.65 14.03 10.81
N GLY A 37 -1.95 14.70 11.74
CA GLY A 37 -2.12 14.48 13.18
C GLY A 37 -1.75 13.06 13.63
N LEU A 38 -0.76 12.43 12.99
CA LEU A 38 -0.29 11.09 13.34
C LEU A 38 0.66 11.17 14.54
N THR A 39 0.10 11.05 15.74
CA THR A 39 0.80 11.29 17.00
C THR A 39 1.64 10.11 17.49
N THR A 40 1.41 8.91 16.96
CA THR A 40 2.15 7.70 17.35
C THR A 40 3.09 7.30 16.21
N SER A 41 4.30 6.86 16.52
CA SER A 41 5.24 6.33 15.51
C SER A 41 6.08 5.17 16.05
N THR A 42 6.56 4.31 15.16
CA THR A 42 7.50 3.23 15.46
C THR A 42 8.49 3.05 14.31
N THR A 43 9.69 2.58 14.61
CA THR A 43 10.74 2.27 13.63
C THR A 43 11.12 0.80 13.79
N LEU A 44 11.22 0.06 12.68
CA LEU A 44 11.67 -1.32 12.75
C LEU A 44 13.17 -1.36 13.07
N PRO A 45 13.62 -2.09 14.11
CA PRO A 45 15.01 -2.03 14.57
C PRO A 45 15.94 -2.80 13.63
N PHE A 46 16.98 -2.14 13.12
CA PHE A 46 18.04 -2.78 12.33
C PHE A 46 19.22 -3.17 13.23
N PRO A 47 19.95 -4.25 12.94
CA PRO A 47 21.13 -4.63 13.72
C PRO A 47 22.30 -3.67 13.47
N SER A 48 23.27 -3.66 14.38
CA SER A 48 24.50 -2.84 14.23
C SER A 48 25.58 -3.49 13.34
N ALA A 49 25.44 -4.77 13.01
CA ALA A 49 26.36 -5.54 12.18
C ALA A 49 25.60 -6.39 11.15
N THR A 50 26.29 -6.77 10.07
CA THR A 50 25.72 -7.67 9.05
C THR A 50 25.38 -9.03 9.65
N GLN A 51 24.36 -9.70 9.12
CA GLN A 51 23.88 -10.98 9.61
C GLN A 51 23.68 -11.96 8.46
N SER A 52 23.94 -13.24 8.72
CA SER A 52 23.54 -14.34 7.83
C SER A 52 22.02 -14.36 7.64
N SER A 53 21.50 -15.09 6.66
CA SER A 53 20.05 -15.22 6.50
C SER A 53 19.38 -15.86 7.71
N SER A 54 20.03 -16.86 8.32
CA SER A 54 19.53 -17.51 9.53
C SER A 54 19.39 -16.53 10.70
N ASP A 55 20.41 -15.71 10.94
CA ASP A 55 20.39 -14.75 12.04
C ASP A 55 19.48 -13.56 11.75
N THR A 56 19.38 -13.16 10.48
CA THR A 56 18.40 -12.18 10.01
C THR A 56 16.99 -12.65 10.33
N GLY A 57 16.64 -13.91 9.99
CA GLY A 57 15.34 -14.48 10.32
C GLY A 57 15.01 -14.42 11.82
N LYS A 58 15.97 -14.76 12.69
CA LYS A 58 15.81 -14.66 14.15
C LYS A 58 15.63 -13.21 14.62
N HIS A 59 16.39 -12.28 14.04
CA HIS A 59 16.30 -10.85 14.33
C HIS A 59 14.93 -10.29 13.98
N LEU A 60 14.41 -10.61 12.79
CA LEU A 60 13.08 -10.17 12.35
C LEU A 60 11.98 -10.72 13.26
N VAL A 61 12.01 -12.02 13.55
CA VAL A 61 11.00 -12.67 14.42
C VAL A 61 10.99 -12.07 15.83
N SER A 62 12.17 -11.81 16.41
CA SER A 62 12.27 -11.28 17.77
C SER A 62 12.01 -9.78 17.88
N GLY A 63 12.42 -8.99 16.89
CA GLY A 63 12.43 -7.53 16.98
C GLY A 63 11.32 -6.80 16.22
N TRP A 64 10.67 -7.45 15.24
CA TRP A 64 9.78 -6.77 14.29
C TRP A 64 8.30 -7.11 14.49
N SER A 65 7.92 -7.75 15.60
CA SER A 65 6.51 -8.06 15.94
C SER A 65 5.75 -8.70 14.77
N LEU A 66 6.32 -9.75 14.21
CA LEU A 66 5.77 -10.38 13.01
C LEU A 66 4.42 -11.06 13.29
N GLY A 67 3.46 -10.88 12.40
CA GLY A 67 2.22 -11.64 12.40
C GLY A 67 2.50 -13.13 12.28
N LYS A 68 1.83 -13.95 13.10
CA LYS A 68 2.10 -15.39 13.26
C LYS A 68 3.52 -15.73 13.75
N GLY A 69 4.31 -14.74 14.23
CA GLY A 69 5.64 -14.96 14.80
C GLY A 69 6.67 -15.54 13.82
N ARG A 70 6.51 -15.30 12.52
CA ARG A 70 7.40 -15.85 11.48
C ARG A 70 7.48 -14.95 10.26
N VAL A 71 8.52 -15.16 9.45
CA VAL A 71 8.50 -14.75 8.03
C VAL A 71 7.61 -15.74 7.27
N GLN A 72 6.70 -15.22 6.45
CA GLN A 72 5.67 -16.03 5.80
C GLN A 72 6.27 -16.87 4.68
N ASP A 73 7.07 -16.23 3.82
CA ASP A 73 7.68 -16.84 2.64
C ASP A 73 9.17 -16.54 2.56
N ASN A 74 9.97 -17.56 2.23
CA ASN A 74 11.39 -17.49 1.90
C ASN A 74 12.24 -16.67 2.89
N ALA A 75 12.29 -17.08 4.15
CA ALA A 75 13.13 -16.41 5.16
C ALA A 75 14.62 -16.37 4.79
N ASP A 76 15.09 -17.38 4.04
CA ASP A 76 16.50 -17.50 3.64
C ASP A 76 16.91 -16.50 2.54
N ASP A 77 15.94 -15.85 1.88
CA ASP A 77 16.18 -14.83 0.85
C ASP A 77 16.49 -13.45 1.46
N LEU A 78 16.44 -13.31 2.79
CA LEU A 78 16.69 -12.08 3.52
C LEU A 78 18.02 -12.13 4.27
N ALA A 79 18.83 -11.08 4.17
CA ALA A 79 20.05 -10.92 4.96
C ALA A 79 20.30 -9.45 5.31
N PHE A 80 20.84 -9.15 6.49
CA PHE A 80 21.41 -7.82 6.75
C PHE A 80 22.83 -7.74 6.20
N VAL A 81 23.04 -6.90 5.20
CA VAL A 81 24.32 -6.74 4.47
C VAL A 81 24.87 -5.32 4.63
N ALA A 82 26.13 -5.09 4.28
CA ALA A 82 26.67 -3.74 4.20
C ALA A 82 25.90 -2.94 3.13
N ASP A 83 25.65 -1.64 3.37
CA ASP A 83 25.02 -0.77 2.38
C ASP A 83 25.82 -0.78 1.07
N PRO A 84 25.25 -1.26 -0.06
CA PRO A 84 25.94 -1.28 -1.35
C PRO A 84 26.00 0.09 -2.02
N PHE A 85 25.21 1.06 -1.56
CA PHE A 85 25.09 2.40 -2.16
C PHE A 85 25.29 3.52 -1.13
N PRO A 86 26.36 3.52 -0.32
CA PRO A 86 26.55 4.49 0.77
C PRO A 86 26.74 5.92 0.25
N ASN A 87 27.16 6.08 -1.01
CA ASN A 87 27.41 7.38 -1.65
C ASN A 87 26.29 7.81 -2.60
N ASN A 88 25.23 7.00 -2.75
CA ASN A 88 24.11 7.31 -3.65
C ASN A 88 22.79 7.33 -2.84
N PRO A 89 22.64 8.28 -1.89
CA PRO A 89 21.43 8.41 -1.08
C PRO A 89 20.22 8.83 -1.92
N ALA A 90 19.02 8.74 -1.36
CA ALA A 90 17.83 9.26 -2.01
C ALA A 90 17.97 10.78 -2.26
N PRO A 91 17.45 11.30 -3.39
CA PRO A 91 17.56 12.72 -3.73
C PRO A 91 16.53 13.56 -2.96
N ILE A 92 16.78 13.76 -1.67
CA ILE A 92 15.91 14.45 -0.71
C ILE A 92 16.67 15.57 0.04
N PRO A 93 16.00 16.65 0.48
CA PRO A 93 16.67 17.79 1.13
C PRO A 93 17.36 17.46 2.45
N SER A 94 16.84 16.48 3.19
CA SER A 94 17.33 16.06 4.51
C SER A 94 17.60 14.55 4.48
N GLY A 95 18.79 14.19 3.97
CA GLY A 95 19.26 12.81 3.99
C GLY A 95 19.66 12.39 5.40
N VAL A 96 18.91 11.47 6.01
CA VAL A 96 19.45 10.63 7.07
C VAL A 96 20.44 9.71 6.37
N ASN A 97 21.73 10.07 6.35
CA ASN A 97 22.78 9.12 6.02
C ASN A 97 22.79 8.08 7.14
N SER A 98 21.98 7.03 7.00
CA SER A 98 22.00 5.92 7.94
C SER A 98 23.26 5.12 7.65
N SER A 99 24.24 5.22 8.54
CA SER A 99 25.36 4.30 8.56
C SER A 99 24.90 2.99 9.19
N GLY A 100 25.14 1.86 8.52
CA GLY A 100 24.90 0.55 9.10
C GLY A 100 24.47 -0.49 8.06
N PRO A 101 24.17 -1.71 8.53
CA PRO A 101 23.63 -2.76 7.69
C PRO A 101 22.25 -2.38 7.13
N VAL A 102 21.93 -2.92 5.96
CA VAL A 102 20.63 -2.78 5.28
C VAL A 102 20.03 -4.15 5.04
N LEU A 103 18.69 -4.23 4.98
CA LEU A 103 18.01 -5.50 4.72
C LEU A 103 18.03 -5.75 3.21
N GLN A 104 18.77 -6.77 2.77
CA GLN A 104 18.76 -7.27 1.41
C GLN A 104 17.62 -8.27 1.23
N ALA A 105 16.93 -8.21 0.08
CA ALA A 105 16.11 -9.30 -0.44
C ALA A 105 16.71 -9.83 -1.74
N THR A 106 16.86 -11.14 -1.83
CA THR A 106 17.46 -11.83 -2.99
C THR A 106 16.38 -12.35 -3.93
N TYR A 107 16.55 -12.11 -5.24
CA TYR A 107 15.74 -12.71 -6.30
C TYR A 107 16.66 -13.53 -7.22
N ALA A 108 16.63 -14.85 -7.10
CA ALA A 108 17.40 -15.77 -7.92
C ALA A 108 17.00 -15.71 -9.40
N ALA A 109 17.96 -15.98 -10.30
CA ALA A 109 17.66 -16.10 -11.74
C ALA A 109 16.52 -17.10 -11.99
N GLY A 110 15.55 -16.70 -12.82
CA GLY A 110 14.36 -17.49 -13.15
C GLY A 110 13.20 -17.35 -12.15
N SER A 111 13.37 -16.63 -11.04
CA SER A 111 12.34 -16.55 -10.00
C SER A 111 11.25 -15.52 -10.31
N PHE A 112 10.01 -15.88 -9.94
CA PHE A 112 8.81 -15.06 -9.99
C PHE A 112 7.76 -15.63 -9.02
N ALA A 113 6.67 -14.89 -8.78
CA ALA A 113 5.68 -15.17 -7.74
C ALA A 113 6.33 -15.23 -6.33
N SER A 114 5.53 -15.37 -5.28
CA SER A 114 6.08 -15.28 -3.91
C SER A 114 6.48 -16.62 -3.30
N GLN A 115 5.98 -17.73 -3.85
CA GLN A 115 6.01 -19.04 -3.18
C GLN A 115 7.22 -19.91 -3.56
N SER A 116 7.94 -19.54 -4.61
CA SER A 116 9.14 -20.28 -5.03
C SER A 116 10.36 -19.79 -4.24
N ALA A 117 11.22 -20.71 -3.81
CA ALA A 117 12.49 -20.37 -3.17
C ALA A 117 13.32 -19.45 -4.07
N GLY A 118 14.02 -18.47 -3.49
CA GLY A 118 14.79 -17.49 -4.24
C GLY A 118 13.92 -16.42 -4.92
N SER A 119 12.64 -16.26 -4.58
CA SER A 119 11.78 -15.27 -5.23
C SER A 119 11.69 -13.94 -4.50
N GLY A 120 12.49 -13.74 -3.45
CA GLY A 120 12.32 -12.67 -2.49
C GLY A 120 11.45 -13.15 -1.33
N SER A 121 10.97 -12.24 -0.48
CA SER A 121 10.36 -12.63 0.79
C SER A 121 9.08 -11.88 1.11
N GLN A 122 8.27 -12.48 1.97
CA GLN A 122 7.06 -11.87 2.50
C GLN A 122 6.98 -12.01 4.02
N PHE A 123 6.64 -10.91 4.69
CA PHE A 123 6.19 -10.95 6.07
C PHE A 123 5.22 -9.84 6.43
N ILE A 124 4.46 -10.05 7.50
CA ILE A 124 3.56 -9.06 8.07
C ILE A 124 4.12 -8.60 9.39
N ASN A 125 4.24 -7.29 9.59
CA ASN A 125 4.39 -6.69 10.92
C ASN A 125 3.02 -6.18 11.36
N LEU A 126 2.64 -6.51 12.60
CA LEU A 126 1.42 -5.98 13.22
C LEU A 126 1.79 -4.92 14.24
N TRP A 127 1.13 -3.77 14.14
CA TRP A 127 1.33 -2.65 15.05
C TRP A 127 -0.02 -2.17 15.58
N ASN A 128 -0.16 -2.22 16.91
CA ASN A 128 -1.33 -1.76 17.64
C ASN A 128 -0.94 -0.59 18.55
N THR A 129 -1.90 0.25 18.91
CA THR A 129 -1.71 1.25 19.95
C THR A 129 -1.64 0.59 21.33
N THR A 130 -1.03 1.29 22.29
CA THR A 130 -0.98 0.87 23.69
C THR A 130 -2.27 1.16 24.44
N ASP A 131 -3.05 2.15 23.99
CA ASP A 131 -4.32 2.57 24.60
C ASP A 131 -5.56 1.80 24.07
N GLY A 132 -5.36 0.85 23.16
CA GLY A 132 -6.43 0.04 22.56
C GLY A 132 -7.21 0.72 21.43
N SER A 133 -6.95 2.00 21.14
CA SER A 133 -7.50 2.68 19.97
C SER A 133 -7.04 2.05 18.64
N LYS A 134 -7.73 2.36 17.56
CA LYS A 134 -7.49 1.77 16.24
C LYS A 134 -6.93 2.81 15.30
N PHE A 135 -5.87 2.45 14.57
CA PHE A 135 -5.35 3.31 13.52
C PHE A 135 -6.34 3.39 12.36
N GLN A 136 -6.82 4.61 12.11
CA GLN A 136 -7.69 4.94 10.98
C GLN A 136 -6.91 5.65 9.87
N THR A 137 -5.76 6.23 10.20
CA THR A 137 -4.78 6.73 9.23
C THR A 137 -3.41 6.17 9.61
N MET A 138 -2.69 5.64 8.62
CA MET A 138 -1.33 5.13 8.80
C MET A 138 -0.43 5.64 7.69
N LEU A 139 0.81 5.96 8.05
CA LEU A 139 1.87 6.37 7.14
C LEU A 139 3.01 5.36 7.27
N LEU A 140 3.52 4.89 6.14
CA LEU A 140 4.73 4.09 6.05
C LEU A 140 5.78 4.89 5.29
N SER A 141 7.01 4.97 5.80
CA SER A 141 8.16 5.41 5.02
C SER A 141 9.26 4.37 5.06
N TYR A 142 9.95 4.20 3.94
CA TYR A 142 11.16 3.41 3.83
C TYR A 142 12.00 3.88 2.65
N GLU A 143 13.28 3.56 2.68
CA GLU A 143 14.15 3.67 1.52
C GLU A 143 14.34 2.31 0.88
N VAL A 144 14.36 2.30 -0.45
CA VAL A 144 14.62 1.11 -1.28
C VAL A 144 15.66 1.41 -2.33
N ALA A 145 16.64 0.52 -2.47
CA ALA A 145 17.57 0.52 -3.58
C ALA A 145 17.47 -0.80 -4.34
N PHE A 146 17.88 -0.78 -5.60
CA PHE A 146 17.96 -1.95 -6.47
C PHE A 146 19.38 -2.04 -7.01
N ASP A 147 19.86 -3.26 -7.28
CA ASP A 147 21.15 -3.48 -7.93
C ASP A 147 21.34 -2.55 -9.15
N ASN A 148 22.57 -2.07 -9.37
CA ASN A 148 22.83 -1.23 -10.54
C ASN A 148 22.52 -1.99 -11.84
N GLY A 149 21.71 -1.41 -12.72
CA GLY A 149 21.26 -2.08 -13.95
C GLY A 149 20.19 -3.17 -13.71
N PHE A 150 19.43 -3.08 -12.62
CA PHE A 150 18.29 -3.96 -12.34
C PHE A 150 17.36 -4.11 -13.55
N ASP A 151 17.12 -5.35 -13.99
CA ASP A 151 16.15 -5.64 -15.04
C ASP A 151 14.74 -5.68 -14.43
N TRP A 152 13.94 -4.68 -14.78
CA TRP A 152 12.59 -4.53 -14.24
C TRP A 152 11.60 -5.59 -14.76
N VAL A 153 11.95 -6.30 -15.85
CA VAL A 153 11.11 -7.27 -16.56
C VAL A 153 9.71 -6.71 -16.81
N LYS A 154 8.67 -7.24 -16.16
CA LYS A 154 7.29 -6.76 -16.24
C LYS A 154 6.83 -6.05 -14.97
N GLY A 155 7.56 -6.24 -13.87
CA GLY A 155 7.25 -5.67 -12.57
C GLY A 155 7.39 -6.64 -11.41
N GLY A 156 7.21 -6.11 -10.21
CA GLY A 156 7.27 -6.86 -8.97
C GLY A 156 6.75 -6.07 -7.79
N LYS A 157 6.64 -6.74 -6.65
CA LYS A 157 5.95 -6.23 -5.46
C LYS A 157 6.96 -5.55 -4.55
N LEU A 158 6.49 -4.54 -3.82
CA LEU A 158 7.25 -3.83 -2.79
C LEU A 158 6.41 -3.68 -1.53
N PRO A 159 7.07 -3.43 -0.37
CA PRO A 159 6.40 -3.25 0.90
C PRO A 159 5.33 -2.15 0.88
N GLY A 160 4.25 -2.36 1.63
CA GLY A 160 3.20 -1.37 1.82
C GLY A 160 2.33 -1.61 3.04
N LEU A 161 1.22 -0.89 3.13
CA LEU A 161 0.34 -0.90 4.30
C LEU A 161 -0.77 -1.96 4.17
N ARG A 162 -1.26 -2.42 5.33
CA ARG A 162 -2.37 -3.37 5.42
C ARG A 162 -3.34 -3.03 6.56
N GLY A 163 -4.50 -3.64 6.51
CA GLY A 163 -5.48 -3.63 7.61
C GLY A 163 -6.18 -4.97 7.79
N GLY A 164 -6.70 -5.22 8.98
CA GLY A 164 -7.44 -6.44 9.33
C GLY A 164 -6.58 -7.56 9.92
N LEU A 165 -7.21 -8.62 10.45
CA LEU A 165 -6.46 -9.73 11.08
C LEU A 165 -6.24 -10.92 10.16
N SER A 166 -6.95 -10.98 9.03
CA SER A 166 -6.68 -11.98 7.99
C SER A 166 -5.26 -11.75 7.46
N SER A 167 -4.37 -12.70 7.71
CA SER A 167 -2.95 -12.63 7.33
C SER A 167 -2.68 -13.22 5.95
N ASP A 168 -3.62 -13.99 5.41
CA ASP A 168 -3.49 -14.65 4.11
C ASP A 168 -4.47 -14.05 3.06
N GLY A 169 -5.33 -13.10 3.47
CA GLY A 169 -6.31 -12.41 2.60
C GLY A 169 -5.77 -11.13 1.95
N CYS A 170 -6.54 -10.56 1.01
CA CYS A 170 -6.25 -9.29 0.34
C CYS A 170 -4.91 -9.27 -0.43
N SER A 171 -4.55 -10.43 -1.00
CA SER A 171 -3.37 -10.65 -1.83
C SER A 171 -3.56 -11.94 -2.66
N GLY A 172 -2.70 -12.16 -3.66
CA GLY A 172 -2.68 -13.44 -4.40
C GLY A 172 -3.96 -13.80 -5.15
N GLY A 173 -4.82 -12.82 -5.45
CA GLY A 173 -6.14 -13.01 -6.06
C GLY A 173 -7.31 -13.14 -5.08
N ASN A 174 -7.04 -13.07 -3.78
CA ASN A 174 -8.10 -12.93 -2.77
C ASN A 174 -8.53 -11.46 -2.71
N GLU A 175 -9.61 -11.12 -3.41
CA GLU A 175 -10.20 -9.78 -3.42
C GLU A 175 -10.58 -9.27 -2.01
N SER A 176 -10.67 -7.94 -1.87
CA SER A 176 -11.15 -7.30 -0.63
C SER A 176 -12.56 -6.78 -0.83
N ASP A 177 -13.49 -7.25 -0.01
CA ASP A 177 -14.83 -6.66 0.15
C ASP A 177 -14.87 -5.57 1.23
N GLY A 178 -13.72 -5.23 1.83
CA GLY A 178 -13.57 -4.23 2.88
C GLY A 178 -14.08 -4.66 4.26
N ARG A 179 -14.44 -5.93 4.48
CA ARG A 179 -14.89 -6.43 5.80
C ARG A 179 -13.73 -6.93 6.65
N ASP A 180 -12.89 -7.79 6.10
CA ASP A 180 -11.89 -8.54 6.87
C ASP A 180 -10.45 -8.04 6.71
N CYS A 181 -10.12 -7.46 5.55
CA CYS A 181 -8.80 -6.92 5.28
C CYS A 181 -8.78 -5.90 4.15
N PHE A 182 -7.68 -5.17 4.04
CA PHE A 182 -7.25 -4.49 2.82
C PHE A 182 -5.72 -4.56 2.72
N SER A 183 -5.18 -4.35 1.53
CA SER A 183 -3.75 -4.09 1.35
C SER A 183 -3.52 -2.98 0.32
N THR A 184 -2.49 -2.17 0.55
CA THR A 184 -2.01 -1.14 -0.37
C THR A 184 -0.50 -1.26 -0.45
N ARG A 185 -0.03 -2.06 -1.39
CA ARG A 185 1.40 -2.27 -1.66
C ARG A 185 1.89 -1.31 -2.73
N VAL A 186 3.19 -1.32 -2.94
CA VAL A 186 3.79 -0.64 -4.09
C VAL A 186 4.21 -1.72 -5.08
N MET A 187 4.21 -1.40 -6.38
CA MET A 187 4.81 -2.25 -7.39
C MET A 187 5.78 -1.44 -8.25
N TRP A 188 6.88 -2.08 -8.66
CA TRP A 188 7.60 -1.63 -9.85
C TRP A 188 6.99 -2.31 -11.08
N ARG A 189 7.17 -1.69 -12.23
CA ARG A 189 6.76 -2.14 -13.56
C ARG A 189 7.93 -1.97 -14.52
N LYS A 190 7.70 -2.28 -15.80
CA LYS A 190 8.64 -2.03 -16.91
C LYS A 190 9.32 -0.66 -16.76
N ASN A 191 10.62 -0.63 -17.05
CA ASN A 191 11.44 0.60 -17.01
C ASN A 191 11.46 1.31 -15.65
N GLY A 192 11.18 0.59 -14.56
CA GLY A 192 11.18 1.14 -13.20
C GLY A 192 9.94 1.95 -12.87
N SER A 193 8.93 2.03 -13.74
CA SER A 193 7.68 2.75 -13.44
C SER A 193 7.04 2.21 -12.16
N GLY A 194 6.60 3.11 -11.28
CA GLY A 194 5.97 2.77 -10.01
C GLY A 194 4.44 2.86 -10.08
N GLU A 195 3.77 2.13 -9.19
CA GLU A 195 2.33 2.25 -8.93
C GLU A 195 2.04 1.92 -7.46
N VAL A 196 0.88 2.38 -6.97
CA VAL A 196 0.25 1.74 -5.80
C VAL A 196 -0.58 0.57 -6.32
N TYR A 197 -0.44 -0.58 -5.68
CA TYR A 197 -1.15 -1.81 -6.01
C TYR A 197 -2.02 -2.24 -4.82
N ALA A 198 -3.34 -2.11 -4.96
CA ALA A 198 -4.27 -2.18 -3.85
C ALA A 198 -5.29 -3.32 -3.99
N TYR A 199 -5.59 -3.98 -2.88
CA TYR A 199 -6.75 -4.84 -2.71
C TYR A 199 -7.74 -4.11 -1.81
N VAL A 200 -8.70 -3.44 -2.43
CA VAL A 200 -9.78 -2.65 -1.83
C VAL A 200 -11.06 -2.80 -2.66
N PRO A 201 -12.24 -2.57 -2.08
CA PRO A 201 -13.49 -2.47 -2.84
C PRO A 201 -13.41 -1.46 -4.00
N THR A 202 -14.11 -1.76 -5.10
CA THR A 202 -14.15 -0.92 -6.32
C THR A 202 -15.56 -0.37 -6.65
N PRO A 203 -16.31 0.20 -5.68
CA PRO A 203 -17.65 0.73 -5.93
C PRO A 203 -17.62 2.00 -6.80
N ASN A 204 -18.79 2.53 -7.13
CA ASN A 204 -18.96 3.86 -7.74
C ASN A 204 -18.17 4.05 -9.05
N ASN A 205 -18.07 2.98 -9.84
CA ASN A 205 -17.30 2.94 -11.09
C ASN A 205 -15.83 3.37 -10.90
N LEU A 206 -15.19 3.01 -9.79
CA LEU A 206 -13.78 3.31 -9.51
C LEU A 206 -12.87 2.89 -10.69
N CYS A 207 -13.15 1.73 -11.28
CA CYS A 207 -12.40 1.18 -12.42
C CYS A 207 -12.55 1.95 -13.74
N SER A 208 -13.43 2.96 -13.79
CA SER A 208 -13.59 3.85 -14.94
C SER A 208 -12.88 5.20 -14.74
N GLN A 209 -12.24 5.41 -13.59
CA GLN A 209 -11.49 6.65 -13.33
C GLN A 209 -10.12 6.62 -14.01
N ASP A 210 -9.67 7.77 -14.47
CA ASP A 210 -8.35 7.94 -15.05
C ASP A 210 -7.26 7.55 -14.05
N GLY A 211 -6.31 6.73 -14.51
CA GLY A 211 -5.21 6.23 -13.68
C GLY A 211 -5.59 5.08 -12.75
N ILE A 212 -6.79 4.48 -12.90
CA ILE A 212 -7.16 3.24 -12.21
C ILE A 212 -7.24 2.09 -13.22
N ASP A 213 -6.30 1.14 -13.13
CA ASP A 213 -6.38 -0.12 -13.88
C ASP A 213 -6.90 -1.22 -12.96
N CYS A 214 -8.12 -1.67 -13.17
CA CYS A 214 -8.67 -2.84 -12.47
C CYS A 214 -8.38 -4.15 -13.21
N ASN A 215 -8.32 -5.23 -12.44
CA ASN A 215 -8.24 -6.61 -12.92
C ASN A 215 -9.29 -7.43 -12.14
N SER A 216 -9.97 -8.37 -12.80
CA SER A 216 -11.03 -9.20 -12.17
C SER A 216 -10.49 -10.27 -11.22
N ASP A 217 -9.21 -10.56 -11.31
CA ASP A 217 -8.58 -11.69 -10.63
C ASP A 217 -7.58 -11.22 -9.56
N PHE A 218 -7.25 -9.92 -9.55
CA PHE A 218 -6.15 -9.37 -8.75
C PHE A 218 -6.41 -7.93 -8.28
N GLY A 219 -5.40 -7.31 -7.66
CA GLY A 219 -5.50 -5.95 -7.14
C GLY A 219 -5.60 -4.90 -8.24
N ILE A 220 -6.05 -3.71 -7.87
CA ILE A 220 -6.11 -2.54 -8.75
C ILE A 220 -4.76 -1.82 -8.77
N SER A 221 -4.38 -1.30 -9.94
CA SER A 221 -3.22 -0.40 -10.09
C SER A 221 -3.70 1.03 -10.02
N ILE A 222 -3.10 1.84 -9.15
CA ILE A 222 -3.41 3.24 -8.95
C ILE A 222 -2.22 4.06 -9.46
N GLN A 223 -2.49 4.93 -10.43
CA GLN A 223 -1.58 5.93 -11.01
C GLN A 223 -0.24 5.33 -11.48
N ARG A 224 -0.31 4.20 -12.22
CA ARG A 224 0.89 3.56 -12.78
C ARG A 224 1.68 4.55 -13.64
N GLY A 225 2.97 4.67 -13.37
CA GLY A 225 3.90 5.52 -14.11
C GLY A 225 3.97 6.97 -13.64
N SER A 226 3.26 7.35 -12.56
CA SER A 226 3.38 8.69 -11.99
C SER A 226 4.71 8.97 -11.29
N PHE A 227 5.49 7.91 -11.00
CA PHE A 227 6.87 7.97 -10.54
C PHE A 227 7.66 6.79 -11.13
N GLY A 228 8.99 6.80 -10.97
CA GLY A 228 9.85 5.75 -11.48
C GLY A 228 11.11 5.54 -10.63
N PHE A 229 11.35 4.29 -10.24
CA PHE A 229 12.51 3.85 -9.50
C PHE A 229 13.79 3.95 -10.33
N VAL A 230 14.88 4.32 -9.68
CA VAL A 230 16.21 4.34 -10.27
C VAL A 230 17.06 3.27 -9.61
N SER A 231 17.67 2.40 -10.43
CA SER A 231 18.61 1.38 -9.97
C SER A 231 19.96 1.99 -9.58
N GLY A 232 20.71 1.34 -8.69
CA GLY A 232 22.05 1.79 -8.30
C GLY A 232 22.08 2.99 -7.34
N GLN A 233 20.92 3.40 -6.82
CA GLN A 233 20.80 4.44 -5.80
C GLN A 233 19.62 4.15 -4.87
N TRP A 234 19.62 4.81 -3.71
CA TRP A 234 18.49 4.80 -2.80
C TRP A 234 17.34 5.66 -3.35
N ASN A 235 16.11 5.20 -3.10
CA ASN A 235 14.87 5.89 -3.43
C ASN A 235 13.99 5.87 -2.18
N ARG A 236 13.30 6.97 -1.85
CA ARG A 236 12.38 7.00 -0.70
C ARG A 236 10.94 6.87 -1.14
N ILE A 237 10.22 5.96 -0.49
CA ILE A 237 8.77 5.81 -0.59
C ILE A 237 8.14 6.23 0.73
N THR A 238 7.13 7.09 0.64
CA THR A 238 6.26 7.43 1.76
C THR A 238 4.81 7.23 1.33
N LEU A 239 4.13 6.25 1.93
CA LEU A 239 2.78 5.81 1.60
C LEU A 239 1.83 6.11 2.76
N LEU A 240 0.82 6.94 2.51
CA LEU A 240 -0.27 7.23 3.45
C LEU A 240 -1.53 6.47 3.04
N VAL A 241 -2.18 5.82 4.01
CA VAL A 241 -3.52 5.25 3.86
C VAL A 241 -4.43 5.85 4.93
N ARG A 242 -5.50 6.51 4.51
CA ARG A 242 -6.53 7.11 5.36
C ARG A 242 -7.88 6.46 5.06
N LEU A 243 -8.40 5.72 6.05
CA LEU A 243 -9.62 4.94 5.88
C LEU A 243 -10.83 5.84 5.73
N ASN A 244 -11.77 5.39 4.91
CA ASN A 244 -13.06 6.04 4.74
C ASN A 244 -13.93 5.95 6.01
N ASP A 245 -14.77 6.95 6.21
CA ASP A 245 -15.74 7.02 7.30
C ASP A 245 -16.95 7.91 6.94
N PRO A 246 -18.20 7.46 7.17
CA PRO A 246 -18.58 6.12 7.65
C PRO A 246 -18.27 5.01 6.62
N PRO A 247 -18.35 3.71 6.99
CA PRO A 247 -17.94 2.61 6.12
C PRO A 247 -18.66 2.53 4.76
N ASN A 248 -19.84 3.15 4.62
CA ASN A 248 -20.63 3.22 3.38
C ASN A 248 -20.39 4.50 2.58
N VAL A 249 -19.36 5.28 2.87
CA VAL A 249 -18.97 6.46 2.08
C VAL A 249 -17.58 6.23 1.51
N ALA A 250 -17.42 6.47 0.21
CA ALA A 250 -16.12 6.40 -0.47
C ALA A 250 -15.41 7.74 -0.35
N ASN A 251 -14.88 8.06 0.84
CA ASN A 251 -14.08 9.27 1.11
C ASN A 251 -12.67 8.94 1.63
N GLY A 252 -12.23 7.70 1.53
CA GLY A 252 -10.89 7.26 1.88
C GLY A 252 -9.86 7.79 0.88
N ASN A 253 -8.60 7.78 1.30
CA ASN A 253 -7.51 8.35 0.51
C ASN A 253 -6.22 7.53 0.66
N VAL A 254 -5.52 7.38 -0.47
CA VAL A 254 -4.17 6.85 -0.53
C VAL A 254 -3.27 7.87 -1.21
N GLN A 255 -2.16 8.21 -0.55
CA GLN A 255 -1.14 9.09 -1.11
C GLN A 255 0.21 8.39 -1.14
N LEU A 256 0.99 8.65 -2.19
CA LEU A 256 2.38 8.20 -2.28
C LEU A 256 3.27 9.38 -2.64
N TYR A 257 4.35 9.52 -1.88
CA TYR A 257 5.42 10.47 -2.11
C TYR A 257 6.66 9.69 -2.50
N TYR A 258 7.27 10.09 -3.60
CA TYR A 258 8.51 9.52 -4.13
C TYR A 258 9.61 10.56 -4.01
N ASN A 259 10.66 10.26 -3.23
CA ASN A 259 11.73 11.20 -2.89
C ASN A 259 11.17 12.55 -2.37
N ASP A 260 10.26 12.46 -1.39
CA ASP A 260 9.56 13.57 -0.74
C ASP A 260 8.69 14.43 -1.67
N LEU A 261 8.48 14.03 -2.93
CA LEU A 261 7.55 14.68 -3.87
C LEU A 261 6.26 13.87 -3.99
N LYS A 262 5.09 14.52 -3.84
CA LYS A 262 3.79 13.85 -3.98
C LYS A 262 3.60 13.35 -5.42
N ALA A 263 3.57 12.03 -5.60
CA ALA A 263 3.41 11.37 -6.90
C ALA A 263 2.00 10.81 -7.11
N ILE A 264 1.31 10.45 -6.03
CA ILE A 264 -0.05 9.90 -6.05
C ILE A 264 -0.88 10.57 -4.96
N ASP A 265 -2.11 10.95 -5.29
CA ASP A 265 -3.14 11.43 -4.37
C ASP A 265 -4.50 10.90 -4.84
N GLN A 266 -4.79 9.64 -4.54
CA GLN A 266 -6.04 8.99 -4.93
C GLN A 266 -7.06 9.14 -3.81
N GLN A 267 -8.10 9.94 -4.06
CA GLN A 267 -9.26 10.10 -3.17
C GLN A 267 -10.44 9.26 -3.65
N ASN A 268 -11.59 9.42 -3.00
CA ASN A 268 -12.84 8.74 -3.34
C ASN A 268 -12.77 7.21 -3.26
N LEU A 269 -11.97 6.67 -2.32
CA LEU A 269 -11.83 5.22 -2.12
C LEU A 269 -12.75 4.73 -1.00
N GLN A 270 -13.40 3.58 -1.19
CA GLN A 270 -13.91 2.77 -0.09
C GLN A 270 -12.87 1.71 0.24
N ILE A 271 -12.07 1.93 1.28
CA ILE A 271 -11.01 1.01 1.72
C ILE A 271 -11.59 -0.04 2.69
N ARG A 272 -12.62 0.33 3.46
CA ARG A 272 -13.37 -0.54 4.36
C ARG A 272 -14.87 -0.40 4.17
N SER A 273 -15.57 -1.51 4.36
CA SER A 273 -17.04 -1.61 4.42
C SER A 273 -17.54 -1.99 5.82
N SER A 274 -16.63 -2.30 6.75
CA SER A 274 -16.92 -2.52 8.18
C SER A 274 -16.15 -1.55 9.08
N SER A 275 -16.78 -1.06 10.14
CA SER A 275 -16.11 -0.23 11.17
C SER A 275 -15.10 -1.01 12.01
N SER A 276 -15.17 -2.34 12.03
CA SER A 276 -14.19 -3.21 12.70
C SER A 276 -12.85 -3.27 11.97
N LEU A 277 -12.84 -3.00 10.66
CA LEU A 277 -11.63 -2.98 9.85
C LEU A 277 -10.86 -1.67 10.10
N SER A 278 -9.59 -1.83 10.49
CA SER A 278 -8.65 -0.75 10.76
C SER A 278 -7.28 -1.07 10.16
N ALA A 279 -6.45 -0.04 9.95
CA ALA A 279 -5.06 -0.21 9.54
C ALA A 279 -4.28 -0.80 10.72
N ASN A 280 -3.38 -1.74 10.47
CA ASN A 280 -2.69 -2.43 11.56
C ASN A 280 -1.29 -2.92 11.22
N GLY A 281 -0.63 -2.30 10.25
CA GLY A 281 0.82 -2.40 10.10
C GLY A 281 1.30 -2.58 8.67
N LEU A 282 2.49 -3.13 8.57
CA LEU A 282 3.24 -3.31 7.35
C LEU A 282 2.99 -4.71 6.76
N TYR A 283 2.82 -4.75 5.44
CA TYR A 283 2.99 -5.95 4.65
C TYR A 283 4.25 -5.79 3.80
N PHE A 284 5.35 -6.39 4.28
CA PHE A 284 6.57 -6.53 3.49
C PHE A 284 6.35 -7.66 2.49
N SER A 285 6.39 -7.33 1.21
CA SER A 285 6.06 -8.24 0.13
C SER A 285 6.92 -7.85 -1.05
N THR A 286 7.94 -8.65 -1.34
CA THR A 286 8.87 -8.33 -2.42
C THR A 286 9.26 -9.54 -3.23
N PHE A 287 8.94 -9.49 -4.53
CA PHE A 287 9.19 -10.55 -5.48
C PHE A 287 8.92 -10.06 -6.90
N PHE A 288 9.56 -10.67 -7.90
CA PHE A 288 9.18 -10.51 -9.30
C PHE A 288 7.78 -11.06 -9.50
N GLY A 289 6.87 -10.16 -9.83
CA GLY A 289 5.44 -10.41 -9.70
C GLY A 289 4.87 -11.12 -10.91
N GLY A 290 3.64 -11.63 -10.84
CA GLY A 290 2.98 -12.29 -11.97
C GLY A 290 2.78 -13.77 -11.67
N SER A 291 2.08 -14.47 -12.56
CA SER A 291 1.70 -15.87 -12.38
C SER A 291 2.32 -16.80 -13.44
N ASP A 292 3.24 -16.28 -14.26
CA ASP A 292 3.89 -17.03 -15.34
C ASP A 292 5.37 -16.65 -15.50
N SER A 293 6.12 -17.48 -16.23
CA SER A 293 7.58 -17.36 -16.40
C SER A 293 8.04 -16.12 -17.14
N SER A 294 7.16 -15.40 -17.86
CA SER A 294 7.52 -14.16 -18.55
C SER A 294 7.76 -12.97 -17.61
N TRP A 295 7.57 -13.19 -16.30
CA TRP A 295 7.90 -12.23 -15.26
C TRP A 295 9.22 -12.53 -14.53
N ALA A 296 9.84 -13.67 -14.83
CA ALA A 296 11.05 -14.10 -14.17
C ALA A 296 12.22 -13.15 -14.41
N THR A 297 13.01 -12.85 -13.36
CA THR A 297 14.28 -12.13 -13.54
C THR A 297 15.28 -13.00 -14.30
N PRO A 298 16.01 -12.48 -15.30
CA PRO A 298 16.99 -13.28 -16.04
C PRO A 298 18.29 -13.54 -15.24
N LYS A 299 18.50 -12.82 -14.14
CA LYS A 299 19.71 -12.89 -13.32
C LYS A 299 19.36 -12.86 -11.84
N THR A 300 20.24 -13.41 -11.01
CA THR A 300 20.15 -13.16 -9.58
C THR A 300 20.42 -11.69 -9.30
N VAL A 301 19.47 -11.02 -8.67
CA VAL A 301 19.50 -9.58 -8.37
C VAL A 301 18.93 -9.33 -6.98
N HIS A 302 19.12 -8.12 -6.47
CA HIS A 302 18.73 -7.76 -5.12
C HIS A 302 18.01 -6.42 -5.06
N SER A 303 17.19 -6.29 -4.03
CA SER A 303 16.76 -4.99 -3.52
C SER A 303 17.19 -4.85 -2.06
N TYR A 304 17.32 -3.61 -1.62
CA TYR A 304 17.84 -3.26 -0.31
C TYR A 304 16.87 -2.30 0.36
N TYR A 305 16.67 -2.46 1.67
CA TYR A 305 15.72 -1.68 2.45
C TYR A 305 16.38 -1.10 3.69
N ARG A 306 16.04 0.13 4.04
CA ARG A 306 16.45 0.79 5.30
C ARG A 306 15.44 1.83 5.74
N ASN A 307 15.60 2.35 6.96
CA ASN A 307 14.78 3.43 7.52
C ASN A 307 13.26 3.14 7.50
N ILE A 308 12.86 1.90 7.79
CA ILE A 308 11.44 1.51 7.79
C ILE A 308 10.75 2.07 9.04
N ARG A 309 9.86 3.03 8.84
CA ARG A 309 9.15 3.75 9.91
C ARG A 309 7.65 3.82 9.62
N LEU A 310 6.85 3.66 10.67
CA LEU A 310 5.40 3.81 10.62
C LEU A 310 4.95 4.95 11.54
N TRP A 311 3.90 5.65 11.13
CA TRP A 311 3.14 6.57 11.96
C TRP A 311 1.66 6.21 11.88
N GLY A 312 0.93 6.48 12.96
CA GLY A 312 -0.48 6.13 13.07
C GLY A 312 -1.27 7.18 13.82
N GLY A 313 -2.52 7.34 13.42
CA GLY A 313 -3.50 8.20 14.06
C GLY A 313 -4.89 7.58 14.01
N SER A 314 -5.70 7.93 15.02
CA SER A 314 -7.05 7.35 15.20
C SER A 314 -8.15 8.14 14.47
N ALA A 315 -7.80 9.27 13.84
CA ALA A 315 -8.72 10.05 13.03
C ALA A 315 -8.92 9.41 11.64
N PRO A 316 -10.15 9.07 11.23
CA PRO A 316 -10.43 8.59 9.88
C PRO A 316 -10.49 9.76 8.88
N SER A 317 -10.90 9.47 7.64
CA SER A 317 -11.18 10.50 6.65
C SER A 317 -12.25 11.49 7.09
N ASN A 318 -12.04 12.76 6.77
CA ASN A 318 -13.02 13.84 6.86
C ASN A 318 -13.30 14.47 5.49
N LEU A 319 -12.86 13.81 4.41
CA LEU A 319 -13.12 14.25 3.05
C LEU A 319 -14.60 14.01 2.70
N THR A 320 -15.10 14.75 1.73
CA THR A 320 -16.37 14.45 1.08
C THR A 320 -16.20 13.24 0.17
N GLY A 321 -17.27 12.46 -0.02
CA GLY A 321 -17.24 11.27 -0.87
C GLY A 321 -18.63 10.79 -1.21
N GLN A 322 -18.73 9.95 -2.23
CA GLN A 322 -20.00 9.38 -2.68
C GLN A 322 -20.42 8.22 -1.78
N VAL A 323 -21.72 8.13 -1.48
CA VAL A 323 -22.29 6.98 -0.77
C VAL A 323 -22.15 5.74 -1.65
N VAL A 324 -21.67 4.65 -1.07
CA VAL A 324 -21.63 3.34 -1.71
C VAL A 324 -22.97 2.66 -1.46
N SER A 325 -23.81 2.61 -2.49
CA SER A 325 -25.01 1.79 -2.45
C SER A 325 -24.58 0.33 -2.50
N ALA A 326 -24.86 -0.45 -1.45
CA ALA A 326 -24.72 -1.89 -1.53
C ALA A 326 -25.61 -2.36 -2.69
N ALA A 327 -25.03 -2.96 -3.74
CA ALA A 327 -25.82 -3.83 -4.60
C ALA A 327 -26.39 -4.89 -3.66
N GLY A 328 -27.70 -4.83 -3.41
CA GLY A 328 -28.33 -5.59 -2.35
C GLY A 328 -28.14 -7.09 -2.54
N HIS A 329 -27.25 -7.70 -1.75
CA HIS A 329 -27.48 -9.06 -1.30
C HIS A 329 -28.41 -8.99 -0.10
N VAL A 330 -29.70 -8.82 -0.41
CA VAL A 330 -30.77 -9.16 0.52
C VAL A 330 -30.71 -10.68 0.66
N VAL A 331 -30.07 -11.17 1.72
CA VAL A 331 -30.42 -12.48 2.26
C VAL A 331 -31.83 -12.29 2.83
N VAL A 332 -32.84 -12.62 2.03
CA VAL A 332 -34.20 -12.78 2.55
C VAL A 332 -34.10 -13.93 3.55
N PRO A 333 -34.36 -13.73 4.85
CA PRO A 333 -34.53 -14.86 5.73
C PRO A 333 -35.78 -15.57 5.22
N GLY A 334 -35.59 -16.76 4.64
CA GLY A 334 -36.70 -17.59 4.20
C GLY A 334 -37.64 -17.77 5.37
N LEU A 335 -38.82 -17.17 5.28
CA LEU A 335 -39.98 -17.53 6.08
C LEU A 335 -40.24 -19.00 5.77
N GLY A 336 -39.76 -19.89 6.64
CA GLY A 336 -40.15 -21.28 6.67
C GLY A 336 -41.66 -21.33 6.90
N VAL A 337 -42.40 -21.54 5.82
CA VAL A 337 -43.82 -21.86 5.88
C VAL A 337 -43.93 -23.25 6.51
N HIS A 338 -44.23 -23.29 7.81
CA HIS A 338 -44.67 -24.52 8.45
C HIS A 338 -46.08 -24.85 7.95
N LEU A 339 -46.15 -25.70 6.93
CA LEU A 339 -47.37 -26.40 6.55
C LEU A 339 -47.67 -27.47 7.61
N LEU A 340 -48.61 -27.18 8.50
CA LEU A 340 -49.25 -28.18 9.35
C LEU A 340 -50.12 -29.08 8.46
N SER A 341 -49.68 -30.31 8.18
CA SER A 341 -50.53 -31.36 7.61
C SER A 341 -51.28 -32.08 8.74
N LEU A 342 -52.56 -31.74 8.90
CA LEU A 342 -53.55 -32.51 9.66
C LEU A 342 -53.82 -33.84 8.94
N ALA A 343 -53.32 -34.95 9.49
CA ALA A 343 -53.74 -36.27 9.07
C ALA A 343 -55.00 -36.67 9.86
N VAL A 344 -56.15 -36.63 9.18
CA VAL A 344 -57.39 -37.28 9.62
C VAL A 344 -57.27 -38.77 9.30
N GLY A 345 -57.11 -39.60 10.32
CA GLY A 345 -57.14 -41.06 10.21
C GLY A 345 -58.32 -41.61 10.99
N GLY A 346 -59.42 -41.91 10.29
CA GLY A 346 -60.57 -42.63 10.84
C GLY A 346 -60.98 -43.76 9.92
N ALA A 347 -60.88 -45.00 10.40
CA ALA A 347 -61.65 -46.20 10.01
C ALA A 347 -61.24 -47.34 10.96
N ILE A 348 -62.04 -47.62 11.99
CA ILE A 348 -63.08 -48.67 12.08
C ILE A 348 -62.51 -50.10 12.15
N ALA A 349 -62.89 -50.72 13.26
CA ALA A 349 -62.69 -52.07 13.78
C ALA A 349 -62.91 -53.26 12.83
N ALA A 350 -62.23 -54.38 13.12
CA ALA A 350 -62.84 -55.71 13.23
C ALA A 350 -61.98 -56.66 14.08
N LEU A 351 -62.66 -57.39 14.97
CA LEU A 351 -62.16 -58.50 15.80
C LEU A 351 -61.68 -59.69 14.95
N TRP A 352 -60.89 -60.62 15.51
CA TRP A 352 -61.22 -62.03 15.75
C TRP A 352 -60.00 -62.80 16.34
N THR A 353 -60.33 -63.61 17.38
CA THR A 353 -59.58 -64.64 18.13
C THR A 353 -58.36 -64.26 18.94
#